data_AF-A0A661XC71-F1
#
_entry.id   AF-A0A661XC71-F1
#
_cell.length_a   1.000
_cell.length_b   1.000
_cell.length_c   1.000
_cell.angle_alpha   90.00
_cell.angle_beta   90.00
_cell.angle_gamma   90.00
#
_symmetry.space_group_name_H-M   'P 1'
#
loop_
_entity.id
_entity.type
_entity.pdbx_description
1 polymer ?
#
loop_
_entity_poly.entity_id
_entity_poly.type
_entity_poly.pdbx_seq_one_letter_code
_entity_poly.pdbx_strand_id
1 'polypeptide(L)'
;MKILKEIWKIVVDIFEEEEEVEYDPVHIGGMIILTIFFMAIIYWDLWALIVYKGGIFKKIIPFFSIIFTSKTLKDYGYSFFWDAGVFDGWLTNLIALIFLLFFIFIIIKIFKKTEGRLIPDEKE
;
A
#
# COMPACT_ATOMS: atom_id res chain seq x y z
N MET A 1 -9.53 38.85 -10.55
CA MET A 1 -8.09 39.21 -10.58
C MET A 1 -7.43 39.21 -9.20
N LYS A 2 -8.08 39.66 -8.11
CA LYS A 2 -7.53 39.59 -6.74
C LYS A 2 -7.31 38.16 -6.23
N ILE A 3 -8.30 37.29 -6.40
CA ILE A 3 -8.23 35.87 -5.99
C ILE A 3 -7.05 35.14 -6.65
N LEU A 4 -6.76 35.43 -7.92
CA LEU A 4 -5.64 34.83 -8.63
C LEU A 4 -4.29 35.27 -8.05
N LYS A 5 -4.19 36.51 -7.56
CA LYS A 5 -2.98 37.03 -6.92
C LYS A 5 -2.78 36.45 -5.52
N GLU A 6 -3.86 36.19 -4.78
CA GLU A 6 -3.80 35.54 -3.47
C GLU A 6 -3.39 34.06 -3.60
N ILE A 7 -3.98 33.33 -4.56
CA ILE A 7 -3.58 31.95 -4.85
C ILE A 7 -2.11 31.92 -5.31
N TRP A 8 -1.70 32.85 -6.17
CA TRP A 8 -0.31 32.95 -6.61
C TRP A 8 0.65 33.23 -5.45
N LYS A 9 0.26 34.10 -4.52
CA LYS A 9 1.08 34.38 -3.33
C LYS A 9 1.20 33.17 -2.41
N ILE A 10 0.12 32.44 -2.18
CA ILE A 10 0.16 31.19 -1.38
C ILE A 10 1.07 30.16 -2.05
N VAL A 11 1.00 30.04 -3.38
CA VAL A 11 1.89 29.14 -4.13
C VAL A 11 3.35 29.58 -3.98
N VAL A 12 3.65 30.86 -4.14
CA VAL A 12 5.02 31.39 -4.00
C VAL A 12 5.52 31.23 -2.57
N ASP A 13 4.73 31.54 -1.54
CA ASP A 13 5.10 31.38 -0.12
C ASP A 13 5.35 29.89 0.25
N ILE A 14 4.75 28.92 -0.46
CA ILE A 14 5.06 27.49 -0.30
C ILE A 14 6.43 27.12 -0.89
N PHE A 15 6.91 27.90 -1.87
CA PHE A 15 8.18 27.67 -2.57
C PHE A 15 9.31 28.64 -2.15
N GLU A 16 9.03 29.69 -1.38
CA GLU A 16 10.02 30.62 -0.85
C GLU A 16 10.66 30.06 0.44
N GLU A 17 11.80 29.40 0.22
CA GLU A 17 12.97 29.21 1.10
C GLU A 17 12.69 29.00 2.61
N GLU A 18 12.41 27.74 2.99
CA GLU A 18 13.03 27.18 4.20
C GLU A 18 14.55 27.15 3.99
N GLU A 19 15.33 27.45 5.04
CA GLU A 19 16.81 27.43 5.06
C GLU A 19 17.37 26.36 4.10
N GLU A 20 18.33 26.72 3.23
CA GLU A 20 18.99 25.77 2.33
C GLU A 20 19.61 24.62 3.14
N VAL A 21 18.85 23.56 3.37
CA VAL A 21 19.36 22.31 3.90
C VAL A 21 20.22 21.74 2.78
N GLU A 22 21.54 21.81 2.91
CA GLU A 22 22.46 21.13 2.01
C GLU A 22 22.20 19.63 2.05
N TYR A 23 21.32 19.15 1.17
CA TYR A 23 21.08 17.73 0.96
C TYR A 23 22.16 17.17 0.03
N ASP A 24 22.90 16.18 0.52
CA ASP A 24 23.84 15.41 -0.30
C ASP A 24 23.11 14.87 -1.56
N PRO A 25 23.58 15.16 -2.79
CA PRO A 25 22.99 14.64 -4.02
C PRO A 25 22.80 13.12 -4.02
N VAL A 26 23.67 12.38 -3.33
CA VAL A 26 23.55 10.93 -3.15
C VAL A 26 22.33 10.58 -2.31
N HIS A 27 22.05 11.36 -1.26
CA HIS A 27 20.86 11.19 -0.44
C HIS A 27 19.58 11.41 -1.25
N ILE A 28 19.51 12.51 -2.02
CA ILE A 28 18.36 12.81 -2.88
C ILE A 28 18.14 11.69 -3.90
N GLY A 29 19.20 11.28 -4.61
CA GLY A 29 19.13 10.20 -5.59
C GLY A 29 18.67 8.89 -4.97
N GLY A 30 19.20 8.54 -3.79
CA GLY A 30 18.79 7.37 -3.03
C GLY A 30 17.31 7.40 -2.64
N MET A 31 16.82 8.54 -2.17
CA MET A 31 15.40 8.71 -1.80
C MET A 31 14.47 8.57 -3.01
N ILE A 32 14.83 9.11 -4.17
CA ILE A 32 14.04 8.95 -5.40
C ILE A 32 13.96 7.48 -5.80
N ILE A 33 15.09 6.77 -5.82
CA ILE A 33 15.15 5.35 -6.19
C ILE A 33 14.32 4.51 -5.21
N LEU A 34 14.48 4.72 -3.90
CA LEU A 34 13.72 4.01 -2.87
C LEU A 34 12.22 4.27 -3.03
N THR A 35 11.82 5.52 -3.30
CA THR A 35 10.42 5.88 -3.49
C THR A 35 9.82 5.15 -4.68
N ILE A 36 10.49 5.15 -5.84
CA ILE A 36 10.05 4.44 -7.04
C ILE A 36 9.97 2.93 -6.77
N PHE A 37 10.98 2.37 -6.09
CA PHE A 37 11.01 0.96 -5.75
C PHE A 37 9.82 0.55 -4.87
N PHE A 38 9.54 1.29 -3.79
CA PHE A 38 8.41 0.99 -2.92
C PHE A 38 7.06 1.24 -3.60
N MET A 39 6.94 2.28 -4.45
CA MET A 39 5.75 2.48 -5.28
C MET A 39 5.49 1.28 -6.19
N ALA A 40 6.53 0.73 -6.82
CA ALA A 40 6.40 -0.44 -7.67
C ALA A 40 5.94 -1.67 -6.88
N ILE A 41 6.52 -1.91 -5.69
CA ILE A 41 6.09 -3.02 -4.81
C ILE A 41 4.62 -2.87 -4.44
N ILE A 42 4.20 -1.70 -3.94
CA ILE A 42 2.82 -1.45 -3.53
C ILE A 42 1.86 -1.62 -4.72
N TYR A 43 2.24 -1.11 -5.90
CA TYR A 43 1.46 -1.30 -7.12
C TYR A 43 1.26 -2.78 -7.45
N TRP A 44 2.34 -3.57 -7.46
CA TRP A 44 2.27 -4.98 -7.80
C TRP A 44 1.53 -5.81 -6.75
N ASP A 45 1.67 -5.49 -5.47
CA ASP A 45 0.89 -6.13 -4.40
C ASP A 45 -0.60 -5.82 -4.53
N LEU A 46 -0.98 -4.57 -4.76
CA LEU A 46 -2.37 -4.19 -4.97
C LEU A 46 -2.95 -4.81 -6.25
N TRP A 47 -2.18 -4.81 -7.33
CA TRP A 47 -2.59 -5.45 -8.58
C TRP A 47 -2.76 -6.96 -8.40
N ALA A 48 -1.81 -7.61 -7.72
CA ALA A 48 -1.90 -9.02 -7.39
C ALA A 48 -3.13 -9.30 -6.52
N LEU A 49 -3.44 -8.46 -5.56
CA LEU A 49 -4.56 -8.66 -4.64
C LEU A 49 -5.93 -8.40 -5.29
N ILE A 50 -6.04 -7.41 -6.17
CA ILE A 50 -7.32 -6.93 -6.71
C ILE A 50 -7.61 -7.50 -8.10
N VAL A 51 -6.59 -7.66 -8.94
CA VAL A 51 -6.76 -7.93 -10.38
C VAL A 51 -6.31 -9.34 -10.74
N TYR A 52 -5.14 -9.78 -10.27
CA TYR A 52 -4.55 -11.06 -10.68
C TYR A 52 -5.51 -12.24 -10.44
N LYS A 53 -5.78 -12.97 -11.53
CA LYS A 53 -6.68 -14.14 -11.56
C LYS A 53 -8.03 -13.87 -10.86
N GLY A 54 -8.59 -12.68 -11.11
CA GLY A 54 -9.88 -12.26 -10.57
C GLY A 54 -9.85 -11.65 -9.16
N GLY A 55 -8.67 -11.53 -8.56
CA GLY A 55 -8.46 -10.90 -7.25
C GLY A 55 -8.98 -11.72 -6.07
N ILE A 56 -8.75 -11.22 -4.87
CA ILE A 56 -9.14 -11.85 -3.61
C ILE A 56 -10.65 -11.75 -3.36
N PHE A 57 -11.28 -10.65 -3.76
CA PHE A 57 -12.70 -10.39 -3.49
C PHE A 57 -13.63 -11.46 -4.09
N LYS A 58 -13.32 -11.96 -5.29
CA LYS A 58 -14.09 -13.03 -5.93
C LYS A 58 -13.97 -14.37 -5.20
N LYS A 59 -12.96 -14.51 -4.34
CA LYS A 59 -12.63 -15.77 -3.67
C LYS A 59 -13.14 -15.82 -2.22
N ILE A 60 -13.46 -14.67 -1.61
CA ILE A 60 -13.95 -14.56 -0.22
C ILE A 60 -15.27 -15.32 -0.02
N ILE A 61 -16.28 -15.05 -0.86
CA ILE A 61 -17.60 -15.69 -0.73
C ILE A 61 -17.51 -17.22 -0.94
N PRO A 62 -16.83 -17.74 -2.00
CA PRO A 62 -16.57 -19.17 -2.13
C PRO A 62 -15.86 -19.78 -0.93
N PHE A 63 -14.83 -19.11 -0.40
CA PHE A 63 -14.08 -19.59 0.76
C PHE A 63 -15.00 -19.78 1.98
N PHE A 64 -15.79 -18.77 2.32
CA PHE A 64 -16.74 -18.87 3.43
C PHE A 64 -17.87 -19.86 3.17
N SER A 65 -18.31 -20.00 1.92
CA SER A 65 -19.30 -21.00 1.55
C SER A 65 -18.78 -22.41 1.79
N ILE A 66 -17.51 -22.69 1.50
CA ILE A 66 -16.91 -24.01 1.78
C ILE A 66 -16.78 -24.28 3.28
N ILE A 67 -16.46 -23.25 4.07
CA ILE A 67 -16.28 -23.40 5.53
C ILE A 67 -17.61 -23.57 6.26
N PHE A 68 -18.62 -22.79 5.89
CA PHE A 68 -19.87 -22.70 6.63
C PHE A 68 -21.03 -23.49 6.01
N THR A 69 -20.84 -24.09 4.83
CA THR A 69 -21.87 -24.88 4.17
C THR A 69 -21.31 -26.23 3.69
N SER A 70 -22.15 -27.07 3.09
CA SER A 70 -21.75 -28.35 2.51
C SER A 70 -21.07 -28.23 1.14
N LYS A 71 -20.79 -27.01 0.67
CA LYS A 71 -20.09 -26.77 -0.60
C LYS A 71 -18.63 -27.23 -0.51
N THR A 72 -18.14 -27.79 -1.60
CA THR A 72 -16.78 -28.31 -1.75
C THR A 72 -15.97 -27.46 -2.74
N LEU A 73 -14.66 -27.64 -2.77
CA LEU A 73 -13.80 -27.00 -3.77
C LEU A 73 -14.23 -27.32 -5.21
N LYS A 74 -14.76 -28.54 -5.45
CA LYS A 74 -15.25 -28.97 -6.76
C LYS A 74 -16.44 -28.14 -7.26
N ASP A 75 -17.30 -27.68 -6.34
CA ASP A 75 -18.45 -26.81 -6.69
C ASP A 75 -18.01 -25.45 -7.24
N TYR A 76 -16.75 -25.07 -7.03
CA TYR A 76 -16.14 -23.84 -7.53
C TYR A 76 -15.11 -24.08 -8.65
N GLY A 77 -15.21 -25.22 -9.32
CA GLY A 77 -14.38 -25.54 -10.50
C GLY A 77 -13.00 -26.09 -10.17
N TYR A 78 -12.71 -26.43 -8.91
CA TYR A 78 -11.41 -27.02 -8.56
C TYR A 78 -11.29 -28.46 -9.09
N SER A 79 -10.27 -28.68 -9.93
CA SER A 79 -9.81 -29.98 -10.40
C SER A 79 -8.37 -30.23 -9.96
N PHE A 80 -8.07 -31.47 -9.60
CA PHE A 80 -6.87 -31.87 -8.84
C PHE A 80 -5.52 -31.57 -9.52
N PHE A 81 -5.48 -31.26 -10.83
CA PHE A 81 -4.24 -31.20 -11.60
C PHE A 81 -3.98 -29.89 -12.36
N TRP A 82 -5.01 -29.19 -12.85
CA TRP A 82 -4.77 -28.07 -13.79
C TRP A 82 -5.69 -26.87 -13.61
N ASP A 83 -6.82 -27.03 -12.91
CA ASP A 83 -7.80 -25.96 -12.77
C ASP A 83 -8.09 -25.73 -11.30
N ALA A 84 -7.56 -24.63 -10.75
CA ALA A 84 -7.92 -24.21 -9.40
C ALA A 84 -9.29 -23.51 -9.35
N GLY A 85 -9.97 -23.38 -10.50
CA GLY A 85 -11.28 -22.75 -10.63
C GLY A 85 -11.27 -21.33 -10.11
N VAL A 86 -12.26 -20.99 -9.29
CA VAL A 86 -12.34 -19.67 -8.67
C VAL A 86 -11.14 -19.38 -7.76
N PHE A 87 -10.47 -20.40 -7.22
CA PHE A 87 -9.31 -20.27 -6.34
C PHE A 87 -7.98 -20.11 -7.08
N ASP A 88 -8.00 -19.97 -8.41
CA ASP A 88 -6.77 -19.76 -9.14
C ASP A 88 -6.05 -18.46 -8.73
N GLY A 89 -4.74 -18.58 -8.46
CA GLY A 89 -3.94 -17.48 -7.91
C GLY A 89 -4.16 -17.16 -6.43
N TRP A 90 -4.92 -17.98 -5.68
CA TRP A 90 -5.19 -17.76 -4.25
C TRP A 90 -3.92 -17.56 -3.42
N LEU A 91 -2.88 -18.37 -3.65
CA LEU A 91 -1.59 -18.23 -2.96
C LEU A 91 -0.95 -16.86 -3.21
N THR A 92 -0.95 -16.40 -4.46
CA THR A 92 -0.41 -15.07 -4.84
C THR A 92 -1.21 -13.95 -4.18
N ASN A 93 -2.55 -14.04 -4.18
CA ASN A 93 -3.39 -13.05 -3.50
C ASN A 93 -3.12 -13.01 -1.98
N LEU A 94 -2.92 -14.17 -1.34
CA LEU A 94 -2.61 -14.26 0.09
C LEU A 94 -1.23 -13.69 0.42
N ILE A 95 -0.21 -14.01 -0.37
CA ILE A 95 1.14 -13.49 -0.17
C ILE A 95 1.13 -11.96 -0.32
N ALA A 96 0.49 -11.44 -1.36
CA ALA A 96 0.33 -10.00 -1.56
C ALA A 96 -0.39 -9.33 -0.38
N LEU A 97 -1.42 -9.97 0.18
CA LEU A 97 -2.12 -9.46 1.36
C LEU A 97 -1.20 -9.38 2.58
N ILE A 98 -0.40 -10.43 2.83
CA ILE A 98 0.54 -10.47 3.95
C ILE A 98 1.60 -9.36 3.81
N PHE A 99 2.18 -9.19 2.62
CA PHE A 99 3.15 -8.12 2.37
C PHE A 99 2.52 -6.74 2.55
N LEU A 100 1.33 -6.51 2.01
CA LEU A 100 0.63 -5.24 2.16
C LEU A 100 0.34 -4.90 3.64
N LEU A 101 -0.16 -5.87 4.42
CA LEU A 101 -0.39 -5.70 5.85
C LEU A 101 0.91 -5.44 6.62
N PHE A 102 2.00 -6.11 6.24
CA PHE A 102 3.32 -5.89 6.81
C PHE A 102 3.83 -4.47 6.53
N PHE A 103 3.67 -3.95 5.31
CA PHE A 103 4.01 -2.57 4.96
C PHE A 103 3.19 -1.56 5.77
N ILE A 104 1.88 -1.75 5.84
CA ILE A 104 1.00 -0.90 6.66
C ILE A 104 1.45 -0.90 8.12
N PHE A 105 1.77 -2.08 8.67
CA PHE A 105 2.27 -2.20 10.04
C PHE A 105 3.58 -1.42 10.25
N ILE A 106 4.55 -1.54 9.34
CA ILE A 106 5.80 -0.79 9.40
C ILE A 106 5.53 0.71 9.36
N ILE A 107 4.69 1.18 8.43
CA ILE A 107 4.36 2.60 8.29
C ILE A 107 3.72 3.13 9.58
N ILE A 108 2.73 2.42 10.13
CA ILE A 108 2.09 2.79 11.40
C ILE A 108 3.12 2.86 12.53
N LYS A 109 4.04 1.89 12.61
CA LYS A 109 5.09 1.85 13.63
C LYS A 109 6.05 3.02 13.50
N ILE A 110 6.45 3.38 12.29
CA ILE A 110 7.31 4.54 12.01
C ILE A 110 6.57 5.82 12.38
N PHE A 111 5.32 5.98 11.93
CA PHE A 111 4.51 7.17 12.17
C PHE A 111 4.34 7.44 13.67
N LYS A 112 3.93 6.43 14.45
CA LYS A 112 3.82 6.54 15.92
C LYS A 112 5.15 6.90 16.60
N LYS A 113 6.27 6.37 16.10
CA LYS A 113 7.60 6.69 16.63
C LYS A 113 8.00 8.13 16.33
N THR A 114 7.60 8.65 15.18
CA THR A 114 7.91 10.02 14.75
C THR A 114 7.00 11.04 15.44
N GLU A 115 5.70 10.77 15.60
CA GLU A 115 4.78 11.63 16.36
C GLU A 115 5.24 11.83 17.81
N GLY A 116 5.70 10.76 18.48
CA GLY A 116 6.26 10.85 19.83
C GLY A 116 7.58 11.63 19.95
N ARG A 117 8.18 12.06 18.84
CA ARG A 117 9.36 12.93 18.80
C ARG A 117 9.04 14.39 18.47
N LEU A 118 7.89 14.66 17.86
CA LEU A 118 7.48 16.00 17.40
C LEU A 118 6.69 16.78 18.44
N ILE A 119 6.20 16.11 19.49
CA ILE A 119 5.60 16.74 20.67
C ILE A 119 6.60 16.54 21.82
N PRO A 120 7.44 17.53 22.16
CA PRO A 120 8.19 17.48 23.40
C PRO A 120 7.19 17.41 24.54
N ASP A 121 7.42 16.51 25.49
CA ASP A 121 6.70 16.48 26.76
C ASP A 121 7.01 17.83 27.46
N GLU A 122 6.17 18.85 27.25
CA GLU A 122 6.12 20.04 28.11
C GLU A 122 5.60 19.57 29.48
N LYS A 123 6.50 18.99 30.27
CA LYS A 123 6.29 18.72 31.68
C LYS A 123 7.36 19.45 32.46
N GLU A 124 7.08 20.72 32.74
CA GLU A 124 7.49 21.37 34.00
C GLU A 124 6.34 21.27 35.01
#